data_AF-A0A938BG93-F1
#
_entry.id   AF-A0A938BG93-F1
#
_cell.length_a   1.000
_cell.length_b   1.000
_cell.length_c   1.000
_cell.angle_alpha   90.00
_cell.angle_beta   90.00
_cell.angle_gamma   90.00
#
_symmetry.space_group_name_H-M   'P 1'
#
loop_
_entity.id
_entity.type
_entity.pdbx_description
1 polymer ?
#
loop_
_entity_poly.entity_id
_entity_poly.type
_entity_poly.pdbx_seq_one_letter_code
_entity_poly.pdbx_strand_id
1 'polypeptide(L)'
;MLHPFSPERTGEVAFSRRAEKALLRQAKAMWAGTREGLKHAVRRYVRRHRGDGTLFSVLRSPGRAAAAALLALQLYASPVGANGGGIPFGAGQENPFGLQGVGSSSGPTFVDLDNDGDLDLVSGAQDGNFYYFENTANPGAIPTFALATGVSNPFGLQSVVVFSKPTFVDLDSDGDLDLISGNGLSVESFYGNFFYFENTADPGATPTFALATGVSNPFELVTTVVGSAPTVGDVDGDGDLDLVSGTYFGLSLYY
;
A
#
# COMPACT_ATOMS: atom_id res chain seq x y z
N MET A 1 -55.85 -20.54 -11.81
CA MET A 1 -54.94 -20.08 -12.87
C MET A 1 -53.52 -20.49 -12.50
N LEU A 2 -52.96 -21.47 -13.22
CA LEU A 2 -51.56 -21.90 -13.04
C LEU A 2 -50.68 -20.96 -13.88
N HIS A 3 -49.75 -20.26 -13.24
CA HIS A 3 -48.74 -19.47 -13.95
C HIS A 3 -47.80 -20.39 -14.76
N PRO A 4 -47.50 -20.08 -16.03
CA PRO A 4 -46.56 -20.85 -16.83
C PRO A 4 -45.12 -20.64 -16.34
N PHE A 5 -44.37 -21.73 -16.18
CA PHE A 5 -42.93 -21.72 -15.93
C PHE A 5 -42.22 -21.03 -17.12
N SER A 6 -41.54 -19.91 -16.87
CA SER A 6 -40.70 -19.24 -17.87
C SER A 6 -39.47 -20.12 -18.22
N PRO A 7 -39.26 -20.47 -19.51
CA PRO A 7 -38.12 -21.27 -19.97
C PRO A 7 -36.76 -20.61 -19.71
N GLU A 8 -36.68 -19.27 -19.71
CA GLU A 8 -35.42 -18.52 -19.58
C GLU A 8 -34.74 -18.76 -18.22
N ARG A 9 -35.53 -18.84 -17.13
CA ARG A 9 -35.01 -19.17 -15.80
C ARG A 9 -34.36 -20.56 -15.76
N THR A 10 -34.83 -21.51 -16.58
CA THR A 10 -34.30 -22.88 -16.59
C THR A 10 -32.97 -22.98 -17.33
N GLY A 11 -32.83 -22.27 -18.45
CA GLY A 11 -31.58 -22.22 -19.23
C GLY A 11 -30.44 -21.56 -18.47
N GLU A 12 -30.74 -20.48 -17.75
CA GLU A 12 -29.75 -19.73 -16.97
C GLU A 12 -29.22 -20.53 -15.76
N VAL A 13 -30.12 -21.21 -15.03
CA VAL A 13 -29.73 -22.10 -13.91
C VAL A 13 -28.90 -23.29 -14.39
N ALA A 14 -29.23 -23.85 -15.56
CA ALA A 14 -28.45 -24.92 -16.16
C ALA A 14 -27.04 -24.44 -16.57
N PHE A 15 -26.92 -23.21 -17.09
CA PHE A 15 -25.63 -22.60 -17.44
C PHE A 15 -24.76 -22.34 -16.21
N SER A 16 -25.31 -21.76 -15.13
CA SER A 16 -24.56 -21.52 -13.88
C SER A 16 -23.99 -22.81 -13.28
N ARG A 17 -24.76 -23.91 -13.30
CA ARG A 17 -24.29 -25.22 -12.82
C ARG A 17 -23.14 -25.78 -13.67
N ARG A 18 -23.17 -25.56 -14.98
CA ARG A 18 -22.09 -25.96 -15.90
C ARG A 18 -20.83 -25.12 -15.68
N ALA A 19 -20.98 -23.81 -15.49
CA ALA A 19 -19.89 -22.90 -15.19
C ALA A 19 -19.21 -23.25 -13.84
N GLU A 20 -19.99 -23.48 -12.79
CA GLU A 20 -19.47 -23.91 -11.47
C GLU A 20 -18.63 -25.20 -11.59
N LYS A 21 -19.13 -26.21 -12.31
CA LYS A 21 -18.41 -27.49 -12.49
C LYS A 21 -17.12 -27.34 -13.31
N ALA A 22 -17.11 -26.48 -14.32
CA ALA A 22 -15.93 -26.21 -15.15
C ALA A 22 -14.85 -25.47 -14.35
N LEU A 23 -15.22 -24.40 -13.63
CA LEU A 23 -14.31 -23.65 -12.77
C LEU A 23 -13.74 -24.52 -11.65
N LEU A 24 -14.56 -25.37 -11.03
CA LEU A 24 -14.09 -26.32 -10.01
C LEU A 24 -13.04 -27.30 -10.54
N ARG A 25 -13.17 -27.76 -11.79
CA ARG A 25 -12.19 -28.66 -12.41
C ARG A 25 -10.87 -27.94 -12.67
N GLN A 26 -10.92 -26.71 -13.15
CA GLN A 26 -9.73 -25.91 -13.46
C GLN A 26 -8.97 -25.52 -12.19
N ALA A 27 -9.67 -25.06 -11.15
CA ALA A 27 -9.03 -24.57 -9.93
C ALA A 27 -8.48 -25.68 -9.02
N LYS A 28 -8.98 -26.93 -9.14
CA LYS A 28 -8.56 -28.05 -8.27
C LYS A 28 -7.06 -28.37 -8.36
N ALA A 29 -6.43 -28.17 -9.52
CA ALA A 29 -5.01 -28.48 -9.73
C ALA A 29 -4.05 -27.47 -9.08
N MET A 30 -4.56 -26.30 -8.67
CA MET A 30 -3.76 -25.15 -8.22
C MET A 30 -4.16 -24.65 -6.82
N TRP A 31 -5.10 -25.33 -6.16
CA TRP A 31 -5.65 -24.91 -4.88
C TRP A 31 -4.92 -25.54 -3.70
N ALA A 32 -4.34 -24.72 -2.84
CA ALA A 32 -3.63 -25.15 -1.64
C ALA A 32 -4.54 -25.36 -0.41
N GLY A 33 -5.82 -24.96 -0.46
CA GLY A 33 -6.77 -25.03 0.66
C GLY A 33 -7.69 -26.26 0.68
N THR A 34 -8.75 -26.22 1.50
CA THR A 34 -9.71 -27.33 1.59
C THR A 34 -10.65 -27.42 0.38
N ARG A 35 -11.12 -28.64 0.07
CA ARG A 35 -12.06 -28.90 -1.04
C ARG A 35 -13.40 -28.15 -0.88
N GLU A 36 -13.87 -27.96 0.35
CA GLU A 36 -15.11 -27.21 0.61
C GLU A 36 -14.91 -25.69 0.48
N GLY A 37 -13.75 -25.17 0.88
CA GLY A 37 -13.37 -23.77 0.62
C GLY A 37 -13.37 -23.43 -0.87
N LEU A 38 -12.80 -24.33 -1.68
CA LEU A 38 -12.81 -24.18 -3.14
C LEU A 38 -14.22 -24.12 -3.72
N LYS A 39 -15.13 -25.02 -3.28
CA LYS A 39 -16.53 -25.00 -3.71
C LYS A 39 -17.25 -23.72 -3.32
N HIS A 40 -17.01 -23.21 -2.12
CA HIS A 40 -17.64 -21.99 -1.65
C HIS A 40 -17.20 -20.78 -2.47
N ALA A 41 -15.89 -20.64 -2.73
CA ALA A 41 -15.33 -19.56 -3.53
C ALA A 41 -15.87 -19.57 -4.97
N VAL A 42 -15.87 -20.73 -5.64
CA VAL A 42 -16.40 -20.85 -7.01
C VAL A 42 -17.89 -20.50 -7.07
N ARG A 43 -18.71 -20.95 -6.11
CA ARG A 43 -20.14 -20.62 -6.06
C ARG A 43 -20.39 -19.13 -5.90
N ARG A 44 -19.58 -18.46 -5.07
CA ARG A 44 -19.69 -17.02 -4.83
C ARG A 44 -19.33 -16.24 -6.11
N TYR A 45 -18.25 -16.63 -6.79
CA TYR A 45 -17.83 -16.06 -8.06
C TYR A 45 -18.90 -16.21 -9.14
N VAL A 46 -19.42 -17.42 -9.35
CA VAL A 46 -20.50 -17.69 -10.32
C VAL A 46 -21.77 -16.91 -10.02
N ARG A 47 -22.09 -16.69 -8.74
CA ARG A 47 -23.25 -15.89 -8.34
C ARG A 47 -23.07 -14.42 -8.67
N ARG A 48 -21.89 -13.86 -8.39
CA ARG A 48 -21.60 -12.43 -8.61
C ARG A 48 -21.56 -12.08 -10.09
N HIS A 49 -20.99 -12.94 -10.93
CA HIS A 49 -20.83 -12.71 -12.36
C HIS A 49 -21.92 -13.35 -13.22
N ARG A 50 -23.11 -13.49 -12.64
CA ARG A 50 -24.26 -14.04 -13.34
C ARG A 50 -24.88 -12.94 -14.20
N GLY A 51 -24.72 -13.07 -15.52
CA GLY A 51 -25.38 -12.20 -16.51
C GLY A 51 -24.51 -11.06 -17.07
N ASP A 52 -23.28 -10.90 -16.60
CA ASP A 52 -22.36 -9.82 -17.04
C ASP A 52 -21.37 -10.26 -18.14
N GLY A 53 -21.50 -11.49 -18.66
CA GLY A 53 -20.64 -12.02 -19.71
C GLY A 53 -19.26 -12.53 -19.24
N THR A 54 -18.86 -12.23 -18.00
CA THR A 54 -17.54 -12.59 -17.46
C THR A 54 -17.34 -14.10 -17.33
N LEU A 55 -18.40 -14.84 -16.98
CA LEU A 55 -18.34 -16.31 -16.94
C LEU A 55 -18.07 -16.92 -18.34
N PHE A 56 -18.55 -16.28 -19.41
CA PHE A 56 -18.31 -16.77 -20.77
C PHE A 56 -16.87 -16.53 -21.23
N SER A 57 -16.28 -15.38 -20.89
CA SER A 57 -14.89 -15.05 -21.26
C SER A 57 -13.89 -15.95 -20.53
N VAL A 58 -14.13 -16.24 -19.25
CA VAL A 58 -13.31 -17.15 -18.43
C VAL A 58 -13.35 -18.58 -18.96
N LEU A 59 -14.53 -19.07 -19.37
CA LEU A 59 -14.67 -20.44 -19.89
C LEU A 59 -14.02 -20.65 -21.28
N ARG A 60 -13.80 -19.58 -22.05
CA ARG A 60 -13.25 -19.66 -23.42
C ARG A 60 -11.74 -19.39 -23.54
N SER A 61 -11.08 -18.88 -22.49
CA SER A 61 -9.66 -18.46 -22.57
C SER A 61 -8.81 -19.08 -21.45
N PRO A 62 -8.35 -20.34 -21.62
CA PRO A 62 -7.72 -21.11 -20.55
C PRO A 62 -6.37 -20.57 -20.02
N GLY A 63 -5.72 -19.63 -20.72
CA GLY A 63 -4.37 -19.14 -20.34
C GLY A 63 -4.29 -17.77 -19.67
N ARG A 64 -5.25 -16.85 -19.89
CA ARG A 64 -5.18 -15.45 -19.38
C ARG A 64 -6.31 -15.10 -18.41
N ALA A 65 -7.53 -15.62 -18.61
CA ALA A 65 -8.64 -15.41 -17.69
C ALA A 65 -8.60 -16.34 -16.46
N ALA A 66 -7.89 -17.47 -16.56
CA ALA A 66 -7.68 -18.38 -15.45
C ALA A 66 -6.84 -17.74 -14.33
N ALA A 67 -5.80 -16.96 -14.67
CA ALA A 67 -4.96 -16.27 -13.68
C ALA A 67 -5.72 -15.17 -12.92
N ALA A 68 -6.56 -14.38 -13.59
CA ALA A 68 -7.38 -13.34 -12.96
C ALA A 68 -8.50 -13.93 -12.07
N ALA A 69 -9.13 -15.03 -12.52
CA ALA A 69 -10.09 -15.76 -11.70
C ALA A 69 -9.42 -16.49 -10.53
N LEU A 70 -8.19 -16.98 -10.69
CA LEU A 70 -7.40 -17.56 -9.59
C LEU A 70 -6.95 -16.51 -8.58
N LEU A 71 -6.47 -15.34 -9.02
CA LEU A 71 -6.08 -14.23 -8.15
C LEU A 71 -7.29 -13.72 -7.34
N ALA A 72 -8.46 -13.64 -7.99
CA ALA A 72 -9.72 -13.35 -7.30
C ALA A 72 -10.14 -14.47 -6.33
N LEU A 73 -9.84 -15.74 -6.61
CA LEU A 73 -10.10 -16.85 -5.67
C LEU A 73 -9.10 -16.88 -4.50
N GLN A 74 -7.83 -16.50 -4.72
CA GLN A 74 -6.80 -16.37 -3.69
C GLN A 74 -7.17 -15.26 -2.69
N LEU A 75 -7.71 -14.12 -3.18
CA LEU A 75 -8.23 -13.04 -2.34
C LEU A 75 -9.49 -13.45 -1.52
N TYR A 76 -10.18 -14.51 -1.90
CA TYR A 76 -11.32 -15.09 -1.14
C TYR A 76 -10.93 -16.30 -0.27
N ALA A 77 -9.67 -16.75 -0.31
CA ALA A 77 -9.19 -17.96 0.37
C ALA A 77 -8.64 -17.73 1.78
N SER A 78 -8.41 -16.48 2.19
CA SER A 78 -8.18 -16.15 3.60
C SER A 78 -9.41 -16.64 4.38
N PRO A 79 -9.24 -17.39 5.49
CA PRO A 79 -10.37 -17.93 6.23
C PRO A 79 -11.20 -16.78 6.81
N VAL A 80 -12.22 -16.35 6.07
CA VAL A 80 -13.35 -15.64 6.63
C VAL A 80 -14.11 -16.69 7.40
N GLY A 81 -13.76 -16.82 8.68
CA GLY A 81 -14.48 -17.66 9.62
C GLY A 81 -15.98 -17.41 9.46
N ALA A 82 -16.73 -18.50 9.27
CA ALA A 82 -18.18 -18.48 9.21
C ALA A 82 -18.72 -18.12 10.61
N ASN A 83 -18.65 -16.83 10.97
CA ASN A 83 -19.26 -16.18 12.13
C ASN A 83 -18.92 -14.67 12.09
N GLY A 84 -19.49 -13.91 11.16
CA GLY A 84 -19.34 -12.43 11.12
C GLY A 84 -17.90 -11.92 11.29
N GLY A 85 -16.92 -12.72 10.84
CA GLY A 85 -15.53 -12.61 11.25
C GLY A 85 -14.87 -11.43 10.57
N GLY A 86 -14.50 -10.42 11.36
CA GLY A 86 -13.57 -9.38 10.95
C GLY A 86 -12.27 -10.00 10.42
N ILE A 87 -11.51 -9.20 9.68
CA ILE A 87 -10.16 -9.56 9.23
C ILE A 87 -9.40 -10.07 10.47
N PRO A 88 -8.96 -11.35 10.51
CA PRO A 88 -8.33 -11.90 11.69
C PRO A 88 -6.95 -11.28 11.82
N PHE A 89 -6.81 -10.34 12.74
CA PHE A 89 -5.52 -9.83 13.17
C PHE A 89 -4.85 -10.86 14.09
N GLY A 90 -3.53 -11.05 13.94
CA GLY A 90 -2.74 -11.81 14.90
C GLY A 90 -2.77 -11.16 16.29
N ALA A 91 -2.28 -11.88 17.30
CA ALA A 91 -2.05 -11.26 18.60
C ALA A 91 -1.05 -10.10 18.43
N GLY A 92 -1.30 -8.98 19.11
CA GLY A 92 -0.37 -7.86 19.15
C GLY A 92 0.98 -8.32 19.70
N GLN A 93 2.06 -7.97 19.02
CA GLN A 93 3.42 -8.20 19.46
C GLN A 93 4.06 -6.85 19.78
N GLU A 94 4.70 -6.73 20.93
CA GLU A 94 5.48 -5.55 21.28
C GLU A 94 6.88 -5.67 20.69
N ASN A 95 7.27 -4.68 19.89
CA ASN A 95 8.60 -4.56 19.31
C ASN A 95 9.20 -5.89 18.77
N PRO A 96 8.49 -6.63 17.90
CA PRO A 96 8.93 -7.95 17.44
C PRO A 96 10.24 -7.92 16.63
N PHE A 97 10.63 -6.74 16.15
CA PHE A 97 11.84 -6.52 15.35
C PHE A 97 13.01 -5.92 16.16
N GLY A 98 12.84 -5.71 17.47
CA GLY A 98 13.91 -5.20 18.34
C GLY A 98 14.41 -3.79 18.01
N LEU A 99 13.56 -2.96 17.37
CA LEU A 99 13.87 -1.58 17.01
C LEU A 99 14.12 -0.74 18.26
N GLN A 100 15.12 0.14 18.22
CA GLN A 100 15.28 1.17 19.25
C GLN A 100 14.47 2.40 18.88
N GLY A 101 14.02 3.12 19.92
CA GLY A 101 13.28 4.37 19.73
C GLY A 101 14.17 5.46 19.11
N VAL A 102 13.62 6.18 18.14
CA VAL A 102 14.25 7.34 17.49
C VAL A 102 13.93 8.67 18.20
N GLY A 103 13.44 8.59 19.45
CA GLY A 103 12.94 9.74 20.20
C GLY A 103 11.43 9.95 20.07
N SER A 104 10.99 11.18 20.30
CA SER A 104 9.58 11.56 20.35
C SER A 104 9.02 11.93 18.98
N SER A 105 7.69 11.87 18.83
CA SER A 105 6.99 12.28 17.60
C SER A 105 7.53 11.61 16.34
N SER A 106 7.75 10.30 16.40
CA SER A 106 8.24 9.53 15.25
C SER A 106 7.24 9.55 14.09
N GLY A 107 7.78 9.43 12.88
CA GLY A 107 7.02 9.34 11.64
C GLY A 107 7.56 8.21 10.78
N PRO A 108 7.20 6.95 11.05
CA PRO A 108 7.69 5.80 10.30
C PRO A 108 7.01 5.70 8.93
N THR A 109 7.78 5.37 7.91
CA THR A 109 7.33 4.97 6.58
C THR A 109 8.18 3.80 6.09
N PHE A 110 7.60 2.97 5.21
CA PHE A 110 8.31 1.87 4.57
C PHE A 110 8.63 2.25 3.12
N VAL A 111 9.85 1.99 2.69
CA VAL A 111 10.35 2.31 1.35
C VAL A 111 11.54 1.40 1.03
N ASP A 112 11.67 0.96 -0.23
CA ASP A 112 12.86 0.26 -0.74
C ASP A 112 13.84 1.32 -1.23
N LEU A 113 14.80 1.74 -0.39
CA LEU A 113 15.73 2.82 -0.76
C LEU A 113 17.04 2.29 -1.34
N ASP A 114 17.48 1.09 -0.99
CA ASP A 114 18.69 0.51 -1.57
C ASP A 114 18.44 -0.35 -2.82
N ASN A 115 17.16 -0.45 -3.25
CA ASN A 115 16.71 -1.11 -4.46
C ASN A 115 17.03 -2.62 -4.47
N ASP A 116 16.96 -3.24 -3.29
CA ASP A 116 17.20 -4.66 -3.11
C ASP A 116 15.91 -5.52 -3.19
N GLY A 117 14.76 -4.86 -3.34
CA GLY A 117 13.45 -5.47 -3.52
C GLY A 117 12.72 -5.78 -2.22
N ASP A 118 13.22 -5.30 -1.10
CA ASP A 118 12.55 -5.36 0.19
C ASP A 118 12.21 -3.96 0.75
N LEU A 119 11.38 -3.90 1.79
CA LEU A 119 10.99 -2.62 2.39
C LEU A 119 11.83 -2.34 3.63
N ASP A 120 12.59 -1.24 3.56
CA ASP A 120 13.26 -0.62 4.69
C ASP A 120 12.31 0.24 5.51
N LEU A 121 12.74 0.57 6.72
CA LEU A 121 12.04 1.52 7.57
C LEU A 121 12.81 2.84 7.61
N VAL A 122 12.14 3.92 7.22
CA VAL A 122 12.60 5.29 7.48
C VAL A 122 11.69 5.92 8.51
N SER A 123 12.25 6.54 9.55
CA SER A 123 11.47 7.30 10.53
C SER A 123 11.98 8.72 10.64
N GLY A 124 11.08 9.69 10.51
CA GLY A 124 11.30 11.03 11.05
C GLY A 124 11.17 11.06 12.57
N ALA A 125 11.55 12.16 13.21
CA ALA A 125 11.45 12.38 14.66
C ALA A 125 11.31 13.86 15.04
N GLN A 126 11.08 14.13 16.33
CA GLN A 126 10.95 15.49 16.88
C GLN A 126 12.18 16.36 16.61
N ASP A 127 13.39 15.80 16.62
CA ASP A 127 14.63 16.54 16.38
C ASP A 127 14.88 16.87 14.89
N GLY A 128 13.92 16.52 14.02
CA GLY A 128 13.97 16.79 12.59
C GLY A 128 14.85 15.83 11.80
N ASN A 129 15.55 14.89 12.46
CA ASN A 129 16.37 13.90 11.79
C ASN A 129 15.52 12.85 11.06
N PHE A 130 16.16 12.15 10.12
CA PHE A 130 15.63 10.96 9.46
C PHE A 130 16.52 9.77 9.83
N TYR A 131 15.88 8.72 10.32
CA TYR A 131 16.52 7.50 10.79
C TYR A 131 16.19 6.37 9.82
N TYR A 132 17.23 5.76 9.27
CA TYR A 132 17.12 4.63 8.36
C TYR A 132 17.40 3.33 9.12
N PHE A 133 16.57 2.33 8.87
CA PHE A 133 16.72 0.96 9.33
C PHE A 133 16.64 0.07 8.10
N GLU A 134 17.80 -0.37 7.62
CA GLU A 134 17.94 -1.31 6.51
C GLU A 134 17.30 -2.64 6.92
N ASN A 135 16.38 -3.15 6.11
CA ASN A 135 15.95 -4.52 6.25
C ASN A 135 16.96 -5.42 5.52
N THR A 136 17.65 -6.27 6.27
CA THR A 136 18.69 -7.16 5.73
C THR A 136 18.20 -8.58 5.48
N ALA A 137 16.88 -8.79 5.57
CA ALA A 137 16.28 -10.07 5.27
C ALA A 137 16.17 -10.25 3.75
N ASN A 138 16.08 -11.48 3.25
CA ASN A 138 15.79 -11.64 1.83
C ASN A 138 14.36 -11.17 1.50
N PRO A 139 14.09 -10.64 0.29
CA PRO A 139 12.75 -10.26 -0.13
C PRO A 139 11.69 -11.33 0.18
N GLY A 140 10.64 -10.93 0.91
CA GLY A 140 9.53 -11.80 1.33
C GLY A 140 9.80 -12.66 2.58
N ALA A 141 10.96 -12.55 3.22
CA ALA A 141 11.22 -13.13 4.53
C ALA A 141 10.63 -12.26 5.66
N ILE A 142 10.71 -12.75 6.89
CA ILE A 142 10.41 -11.92 8.06
C ILE A 142 11.50 -10.84 8.15
N PRO A 143 11.15 -9.54 8.19
CA PRO A 143 12.14 -8.46 8.18
C PRO A 143 13.12 -8.56 9.33
N THR A 144 14.38 -8.23 9.06
CA THR A 144 15.46 -8.15 10.04
C THR A 144 16.18 -6.82 9.85
N PHE A 145 15.82 -5.84 10.69
CA PHE A 145 16.38 -4.50 10.57
C PHE A 145 17.79 -4.43 11.18
N ALA A 146 18.78 -4.08 10.35
CA ALA A 146 20.13 -3.77 10.80
C ALA A 146 20.15 -2.39 11.50
N LEU A 147 21.19 -2.18 12.33
CA LEU A 147 21.42 -0.94 13.07
C LEU A 147 20.25 -0.54 13.97
N ALA A 148 20.07 -1.30 15.05
CA ALA A 148 19.29 -0.89 16.21
C ALA A 148 19.80 0.43 16.85
N THR A 149 20.89 1.05 16.40
CA THR A 149 21.37 2.34 16.91
C THR A 149 21.16 3.39 15.83
N GLY A 150 19.97 4.00 15.77
CA GLY A 150 19.61 4.98 14.74
C GLY A 150 20.60 6.15 14.66
N VAL A 151 21.60 6.06 13.80
CA VAL A 151 22.61 7.10 13.55
C VAL A 151 22.88 7.17 12.05
N SER A 152 22.73 8.38 11.50
CA SER A 152 23.04 8.82 10.13
C SER A 152 22.38 7.98 9.02
N ASN A 153 21.33 8.51 8.40
CA ASN A 153 20.88 7.94 7.12
C ASN A 153 22.05 7.97 6.11
N PRO A 154 22.23 6.92 5.30
CA PRO A 154 23.33 6.84 4.34
C PRO A 154 23.07 7.64 3.05
N PHE A 155 21.86 8.16 2.88
CA PHE A 155 21.38 8.74 1.64
C PHE A 155 21.41 10.28 1.63
N GLY A 156 22.09 10.92 2.57
CA GLY A 156 22.26 12.39 2.56
C GLY A 156 21.06 13.21 3.02
N LEU A 157 20.01 12.59 3.57
CA LEU A 157 18.89 13.31 4.20
C LEU A 157 19.39 14.12 5.41
N GLN A 158 19.23 15.43 5.34
CA GLN A 158 19.65 16.34 6.41
C GLN A 158 18.47 16.70 7.29
N SER A 159 18.71 16.87 8.60
CA SER A 159 17.73 17.52 9.47
C SER A 159 17.57 18.97 9.04
N VAL A 160 16.31 19.43 9.02
CA VAL A 160 15.97 20.80 8.62
C VAL A 160 15.53 21.61 9.83
N VAL A 161 14.49 21.16 10.54
CA VAL A 161 14.01 21.82 11.75
C VAL A 161 13.59 20.80 12.82
N VAL A 162 12.29 20.50 12.94
CA VAL A 162 11.74 19.58 13.95
C VAL A 162 10.57 18.79 13.37
N PHE A 163 10.22 17.71 14.06
CA PHE A 163 9.02 16.90 13.82
C PHE A 163 8.89 16.33 12.39
N SER A 164 9.97 15.87 11.77
CA SER A 164 9.96 15.31 10.41
C SER A 164 8.95 14.16 10.25
N LYS A 165 8.23 14.15 9.12
CA LYS A 165 7.22 13.16 8.73
C LYS A 165 7.41 12.83 7.25
N PRO A 166 8.30 11.88 6.92
CA PRO A 166 8.69 11.57 5.55
C PRO A 166 7.58 10.87 4.77
N THR A 167 7.53 11.11 3.47
CA THR A 167 6.78 10.38 2.45
C THR A 167 7.61 10.35 1.19
N PHE A 168 7.71 9.18 0.57
CA PHE A 168 8.51 8.98 -0.63
C PHE A 168 7.61 8.80 -1.85
N VAL A 169 7.93 9.50 -2.94
CA VAL A 169 7.19 9.48 -4.21
C VAL A 169 8.07 10.10 -5.29
N ASP A 170 7.95 9.62 -6.53
CA ASP A 170 8.55 10.25 -7.72
C ASP A 170 7.83 11.57 -7.99
N LEU A 171 8.40 12.70 -7.56
CA LEU A 171 7.71 13.99 -7.58
C LEU A 171 7.98 14.78 -8.86
N ASP A 172 9.16 14.63 -9.44
CA ASP A 172 9.55 15.33 -10.67
C ASP A 172 9.43 14.49 -11.95
N SER A 173 8.91 13.25 -11.82
CA SER A 173 8.65 12.31 -12.91
C SER A 173 9.90 11.81 -13.63
N ASP A 174 11.04 11.74 -12.94
CA ASP A 174 12.29 11.23 -13.48
C ASP A 174 12.48 9.71 -13.31
N GLY A 175 11.58 9.06 -12.55
CA GLY A 175 11.53 7.62 -12.36
C GLY A 175 12.24 7.12 -11.12
N ASP A 176 12.67 8.00 -10.22
CA ASP A 176 13.16 7.63 -8.89
C ASP A 176 12.30 8.22 -7.75
N LEU A 177 12.56 7.82 -6.50
CA LEU A 177 11.76 8.27 -5.37
C LEU A 177 12.41 9.48 -4.70
N ASP A 178 11.70 10.60 -4.71
CA ASP A 178 11.99 11.76 -3.89
C ASP A 178 11.39 11.66 -2.49
N LEU A 179 11.72 12.62 -1.62
CA LEU A 179 11.11 12.76 -0.31
C LEU A 179 10.41 14.11 -0.13
N ILE A 180 9.14 14.05 0.29
CA ILE A 180 8.46 15.18 0.92
C ILE A 180 8.31 14.91 2.41
N SER A 181 8.65 15.88 3.24
CA SER A 181 8.50 15.78 4.70
C SER A 181 7.67 16.93 5.23
N GLY A 182 6.66 16.60 6.03
CA GLY A 182 6.01 17.59 6.91
C GLY A 182 6.88 17.82 8.16
N ASN A 183 7.04 19.08 8.53
CA ASN A 183 7.90 19.50 9.64
C ASN A 183 7.25 20.62 10.45
N GLY A 184 7.64 20.76 11.72
CA GLY A 184 7.37 21.96 12.50
C GLY A 184 8.46 23.03 12.30
N LEU A 185 8.13 24.29 12.54
CA LEU A 185 9.10 25.41 12.50
C LEU A 185 9.87 25.58 13.81
N SER A 186 9.35 25.06 14.93
CA SER A 186 10.07 24.91 16.20
C SER A 186 9.27 24.00 17.14
N VAL A 187 9.89 23.53 18.22
CA VAL A 187 9.19 22.72 19.24
C VAL A 187 8.11 23.48 20.02
N GLU A 188 8.17 24.81 20.02
CA GLU A 188 7.25 25.71 20.74
C GLU A 188 6.13 26.26 19.83
N SER A 189 6.16 25.91 18.54
CA SER A 189 5.28 26.48 17.53
C SER A 189 4.27 25.44 17.05
N PHE A 190 3.02 25.86 16.92
CA PHE A 190 2.04 25.10 16.15
C PHE A 190 2.23 25.26 14.66
N TYR A 191 3.18 26.10 14.21
CA TYR A 191 3.45 26.31 12.81
C TYR A 191 4.40 25.25 12.22
N GLY A 192 4.12 24.85 10.99
CA GLY A 192 4.90 23.87 10.23
C GLY A 192 5.09 24.26 8.77
N ASN A 193 5.78 23.42 8.01
CA ASN A 193 5.97 23.55 6.58
C ASN A 193 6.26 22.17 5.97
N PHE A 194 6.23 22.07 4.64
CA PHE A 194 6.74 20.92 3.90
C PHE A 194 8.10 21.23 3.30
N PHE A 195 9.00 20.25 3.37
CA PHE A 195 10.32 20.29 2.76
C PHE A 195 10.43 19.18 1.73
N TYR A 196 10.90 19.56 0.55
CA TYR A 196 11.17 18.66 -0.57
C TYR A 196 12.66 18.36 -0.62
N PHE A 197 12.98 17.08 -0.75
CA PHE A 197 14.32 16.57 -0.94
C PHE A 197 14.33 15.77 -2.23
N GLU A 198 15.03 16.30 -3.22
CA GLU A 198 15.24 15.67 -4.51
C GLU A 198 16.26 14.55 -4.33
N ASN A 199 15.96 13.39 -4.87
CA ASN A 199 16.97 12.37 -5.07
C ASN A 199 17.77 12.72 -6.33
N THR A 200 19.03 13.13 -6.13
CA THR A 200 19.89 13.59 -7.23
C THR A 200 20.74 12.48 -7.83
N ALA A 201 20.48 11.22 -7.47
CA ALA A 201 21.23 10.07 -7.98
C ALA A 201 20.77 9.74 -9.41
N ASP A 202 21.58 8.98 -10.16
CA ASP A 202 21.10 8.45 -11.44
C ASP A 202 20.00 7.40 -11.18
N PRO A 203 18.98 7.28 -12.06
CA PRO A 203 17.90 6.30 -11.87
C PRO A 203 18.42 4.87 -11.63
N GLY A 204 17.98 4.28 -10.52
CA GLY A 204 18.37 2.93 -10.08
C GLY A 204 19.72 2.83 -9.36
N ALA A 205 20.43 3.94 -9.17
CA ALA A 205 21.57 4.02 -8.27
C ALA A 205 21.11 4.12 -6.81
N THR A 206 22.05 3.95 -5.87
CA THR A 206 21.79 4.25 -4.45
C THR A 206 21.39 5.72 -4.30
N PRO A 207 20.22 6.03 -3.70
CA PRO A 207 19.71 7.39 -3.60
C PRO A 207 20.67 8.34 -2.88
N THR A 208 20.68 9.59 -3.34
CA THR A 208 21.38 10.69 -2.66
C THR A 208 20.46 11.89 -2.64
N PHE A 209 19.88 12.15 -1.48
CA PHE A 209 18.93 13.23 -1.27
C PHE A 209 19.64 14.56 -0.99
N ALA A 210 19.14 15.61 -1.61
CA ALA A 210 19.51 16.99 -1.30
C ALA A 210 18.25 17.80 -1.02
N LEU A 211 18.32 18.68 -0.01
CA LEU A 211 17.23 19.64 0.22
C LEU A 211 17.11 20.55 -1.01
N ALA A 212 15.96 20.55 -1.66
CA ALA A 212 15.72 21.33 -2.87
C ALA A 212 15.67 22.83 -2.52
N THR A 213 16.77 23.53 -2.76
CA THR A 213 16.87 24.96 -2.46
C THR A 213 16.04 25.78 -3.43
N GLY A 214 15.20 26.68 -2.92
CA GLY A 214 14.32 27.51 -3.76
C GLY A 214 12.97 26.86 -4.07
N VAL A 215 12.80 25.57 -3.77
CA VAL A 215 11.53 24.84 -3.83
C VAL A 215 11.09 24.53 -2.41
N SER A 216 10.75 25.57 -1.64
CA SER A 216 9.96 25.36 -0.43
C SER A 216 8.52 25.18 -0.87
N ASN A 217 7.91 24.04 -0.52
CA ASN A 217 6.51 23.78 -0.77
C ASN A 217 6.14 23.69 -2.28
N PRO A 218 6.59 22.62 -2.99
CA PRO A 218 6.41 22.48 -4.45
C PRO A 218 4.94 22.49 -4.90
N PHE A 219 4.03 22.11 -4.02
CA PHE A 219 2.58 22.11 -4.26
C PHE A 219 1.90 23.42 -3.80
N GLU A 220 2.66 24.48 -3.49
CA GLU A 220 2.17 25.77 -2.98
C GLU A 220 1.18 25.66 -1.78
N LEU A 221 1.30 24.59 -0.99
CA LEU A 221 0.39 24.21 0.10
C LEU A 221 0.27 25.31 1.14
N VAL A 222 -0.97 25.71 1.42
CA VAL A 222 -1.26 26.58 2.56
C VAL A 222 -1.33 25.72 3.82
N THR A 223 -0.20 25.16 4.27
CA THR A 223 -0.10 24.66 5.65
C THR A 223 0.97 25.40 6.41
N THR A 224 0.58 25.83 7.59
CA THR A 224 1.50 26.30 8.61
C THR A 224 1.18 25.53 9.88
N VAL A 225 1.08 24.20 9.85
CA VAL A 225 0.76 23.42 11.07
C VAL A 225 1.77 22.32 11.34
N VAL A 226 2.19 22.21 12.60
CA VAL A 226 3.09 21.17 13.11
C VAL A 226 2.45 19.78 13.04
N GLY A 227 3.28 18.74 12.88
CA GLY A 227 2.82 17.36 12.84
C GLY A 227 2.08 17.00 11.56
N SER A 228 2.32 17.76 10.48
CA SER A 228 1.81 17.44 9.16
C SER A 228 2.42 16.12 8.69
N ALA A 229 1.57 15.12 8.41
CA ALA A 229 1.96 13.83 7.88
C ALA A 229 1.37 13.69 6.47
N PRO A 230 2.16 14.04 5.43
CA PRO A 230 1.68 14.01 4.06
C PRO A 230 1.47 12.56 3.59
N THR A 231 0.65 12.42 2.56
CA THR A 231 0.54 11.27 1.67
C THR A 231 0.26 11.83 0.28
N VAL A 232 0.81 11.19 -0.74
CA VAL A 232 0.76 11.70 -2.12
C VAL A 232 0.08 10.67 -3.02
N GLY A 233 -0.64 11.13 -4.02
CA GLY A 233 -1.20 10.31 -5.10
C GLY A 233 -2.16 11.09 -5.98
N ASP A 234 -2.43 10.61 -7.19
CA ASP A 234 -3.45 11.16 -8.09
C ASP A 234 -4.85 10.81 -7.58
N VAL A 235 -5.44 11.71 -6.79
CA VAL A 235 -6.73 11.54 -6.11
C VAL A 235 -7.89 11.89 -7.04
N ASP A 236 -7.71 12.84 -7.95
CA ASP A 236 -8.77 13.31 -8.86
C ASP A 236 -8.73 12.70 -10.28
N GLY A 237 -7.63 12.03 -10.63
CA GLY A 237 -7.45 11.27 -11.86
C GLY A 237 -6.99 12.11 -13.05
N ASP A 238 -6.41 13.29 -12.83
CA ASP A 238 -5.96 14.17 -13.89
C ASP A 238 -4.51 13.90 -14.36
N GLY A 239 -3.79 13.07 -13.60
CA GLY A 239 -2.47 12.58 -13.93
C GLY A 239 -1.32 13.41 -13.35
N ASP A 240 -1.58 14.43 -12.54
CA ASP A 240 -0.60 14.96 -11.60
C ASP A 240 -0.75 14.36 -10.19
N LEU A 241 0.18 14.70 -9.30
CA LEU A 241 0.19 14.17 -7.94
C LEU A 241 -0.48 15.15 -6.98
N ASP A 242 -1.50 14.69 -6.26
CA ASP A 242 -2.11 15.44 -5.17
C ASP A 242 -1.44 15.14 -3.82
N LEU A 243 -1.51 16.09 -2.89
CA LEU A 243 -1.05 15.90 -1.51
C LEU A 243 -2.19 15.99 -0.51
N VAL A 244 -2.36 14.93 0.28
CA VAL A 244 -3.24 14.91 1.45
C VAL A 244 -2.40 14.90 2.71
N SER A 245 -2.70 15.74 3.69
CA SER A 245 -1.95 15.75 4.96
C SER A 245 -2.89 15.72 6.16
N GLY A 246 -2.67 14.76 7.04
CA GLY A 246 -3.13 14.88 8.42
C GLY A 246 -2.32 15.99 9.12
N THR A 247 -2.95 16.76 10.00
CA THR A 247 -2.32 17.82 10.80
C THR A 247 -2.74 17.68 12.26
N TYR A 248 -2.09 18.41 13.16
CA TYR A 248 -2.49 18.47 14.57
C TYR A 248 -3.96 18.87 14.79
N PHE A 249 -4.58 19.63 13.86
CA PHE A 249 -5.96 20.12 13.99
C PHE A 249 -6.98 19.38 13.11
N GLY A 250 -6.57 18.34 12.36
CA GLY A 250 -7.45 17.59 11.47
C GLY A 250 -6.83 17.30 10.10
N LEU A 251 -7.66 16.97 9.12
CA LEU A 251 -7.22 16.67 7.76
C LEU A 251 -7.17 17.95 6.90
N SER A 252 -6.11 18.11 6.13
CA SER A 252 -6.01 19.07 5.03
C SER A 252 -5.81 18.30 3.71
N LEU A 253 -6.48 18.74 2.66
CA LEU A 253 -6.42 18.14 1.32
C LEU A 253 -6.06 19.23 0.31
N TYR A 254 -5.16 18.90 -0.62
CA TYR A 254 -4.67 19.82 -1.66
C TYR A 254 -4.67 19.10 -3.01
N TYR A 255 -5.10 19.84 -4.03
CA TYR A 255 -5.00 19.55 -5.46
C TYR A 255 -4.21 20.72 -6.06
#